data_AF-A0A0P9JAZ9-F1
#
_entry.id   AF-A0A0P9JAZ9-F1
#
_cell.length_a   1.000
_cell.length_b   1.000
_cell.length_c   1.000
_cell.angle_alpha   90.00
_cell.angle_beta   90.00
_cell.angle_gamma   90.00
#
_symmetry.space_group_name_H-M   'P 1'
#
loop_
_entity.id
_entity.type
_entity.pdbx_description
1 polymer ?
#
loop_
_entity_poly.entity_id
_entity_poly.type
_entity_poly.pdbx_seq_one_letter_code
_entity_poly.pdbx_strand_id
1 'polypeptide(L)'
;MDVTEPGSHTTLLAEQADLRTDLPLYRVWRDGQLAEELSDVSHIWAQHTDLVSFLIGCSFTFETDLMHAGIDVRHISEGCNVPMYRSNRVCRPAGRL
;
A
#
# COMPACT_ATOMS: atom_id res chain seq x y z
N MET A 1 -8.05 -8.15 3.13
CA MET A 1 -7.92 -6.70 2.88
C MET A 1 -9.05 -5.98 3.57
N ASP A 2 -8.83 -4.72 3.97
CA ASP A 2 -9.66 -3.97 4.92
C ASP A 2 -9.84 -2.51 4.49
N VAL A 3 -10.90 -1.87 4.99
CA VAL A 3 -11.19 -0.43 4.82
C VAL A 3 -11.54 0.13 6.19
N THR A 4 -10.87 1.20 6.61
CA THR A 4 -11.11 1.81 7.92
C THR A 4 -12.34 2.70 7.91
N GLU A 5 -12.98 2.86 9.05
CA GLU A 5 -13.96 3.95 9.24
C GLU A 5 -13.27 5.32 9.08
N PRO A 6 -14.00 6.37 8.65
CA PRO A 6 -13.45 7.73 8.55
C PRO A 6 -12.81 8.19 9.86
N GLY A 7 -11.58 8.69 9.77
CA GLY A 7 -10.78 9.16 10.90
C GLY A 7 -10.09 8.05 11.71
N SER A 8 -10.43 6.77 11.48
CA SER A 8 -9.74 5.66 12.13
C SER A 8 -8.37 5.41 11.49
N HIS A 9 -7.39 5.14 12.34
CA HIS A 9 -6.03 4.75 11.96
C HIS A 9 -5.67 3.32 12.41
N THR A 10 -6.66 2.55 12.84
CA THR A 10 -6.51 1.14 13.22
C THR A 10 -7.16 0.23 12.18
N THR A 11 -6.71 -1.02 12.11
CA THR A 11 -7.26 -2.04 11.21
C THR A 11 -7.50 -3.35 11.97
N LEU A 12 -8.56 -4.07 11.60
CA LEU A 12 -8.83 -5.40 12.17
C LEU A 12 -7.79 -6.45 11.74
N LEU A 13 -6.98 -6.15 10.72
CA LEU A 13 -5.91 -7.03 10.27
C LEU A 13 -4.73 -7.08 11.24
N ALA A 14 -4.61 -6.09 12.13
CA ALA A 14 -3.55 -6.00 13.13
C ALA A 14 -4.02 -5.15 14.32
N GLU A 15 -4.50 -5.81 15.39
CA GLU A 15 -5.22 -5.18 16.52
C GLU A 15 -4.46 -4.06 17.25
N GLN A 16 -3.13 -4.04 17.16
CA GLN A 16 -2.28 -3.06 17.84
C GLN A 16 -1.57 -2.11 16.88
N ALA A 17 -1.83 -2.25 15.57
CA ALA A 17 -1.15 -1.45 14.58
C ALA A 17 -1.71 -0.03 14.52
N ASP A 18 -0.80 0.91 14.27
CA ASP A 18 -1.12 2.28 13.93
C ASP A 18 -0.69 2.58 12.49
N LEU A 19 -1.67 2.76 11.61
CA LEU A 19 -1.45 2.99 10.17
C LEU A 19 -0.70 4.29 9.86
N ARG A 20 -0.44 5.14 10.86
CA ARG A 20 0.29 6.41 10.69
C ARG A 20 1.79 6.25 10.90
N THR A 21 2.23 5.19 11.58
CA THR A 21 3.62 4.99 12.01
C THR A 21 4.20 3.64 11.64
N ASP A 22 3.37 2.61 11.44
CA ASP A 22 3.87 1.23 11.42
C ASP A 22 4.34 0.77 10.03
N LEU A 23 4.06 1.54 8.98
CA LEU A 23 4.69 1.34 7.67
C LEU A 23 6.08 2.00 7.65
N PRO A 24 7.07 1.36 7.01
CA PRO A 24 8.45 1.86 7.01
C PRO A 24 8.63 3.19 6.27
N LEU A 25 7.77 3.47 5.29
CA LEU A 25 7.81 4.70 4.50
C LEU A 25 6.43 5.02 3.91
N TYR A 26 6.06 6.28 3.97
CA TYR A 26 4.86 6.85 3.38
C TYR A 26 5.22 7.79 2.24
N ARG A 27 4.37 7.82 1.21
CA ARG A 27 4.44 8.78 0.10
C ARG A 27 3.25 9.73 0.19
N VAL A 28 3.52 11.02 0.35
CA VAL A 28 2.50 12.05 0.46
C VAL A 28 2.28 12.68 -0.90
N TRP A 29 1.02 12.67 -1.35
CA TRP A 29 0.64 13.22 -2.66
C TRP A 29 -0.17 14.49 -2.48
N ARG A 30 0.18 15.53 -3.25
CA ARG A 30 -0.55 16.81 -3.30
C ARG A 30 -0.73 17.20 -4.77
N ASP A 31 -1.94 17.57 -5.16
CA ASP A 31 -2.29 17.96 -6.54
C ASP A 31 -1.82 16.94 -7.61
N GLY A 32 -1.88 15.64 -7.27
CA GLY A 32 -1.50 14.55 -8.16
C GLY A 32 0.02 14.36 -8.34
N GLN A 33 0.86 15.05 -7.55
CA GLN A 33 2.31 14.93 -7.56
C GLN A 33 2.84 14.40 -6.22
N LEU A 34 3.95 13.67 -6.26
CA LEU A 34 4.65 13.25 -5.04
C LEU A 34 5.30 14.47 -4.40
N ALA A 35 4.85 14.83 -3.20
CA ALA A 35 5.35 16.00 -2.48
C ALA A 35 6.47 15.63 -1.51
N GLU A 36 6.28 14.55 -0.74
CA GLU A 36 7.13 14.22 0.41
C GLU A 36 7.19 12.70 0.62
N GLU A 37 8.28 12.21 1.19
CA GLU A 37 8.42 10.85 1.72
C GLU A 37 8.76 10.93 3.22
N LEU A 38 8.01 10.22 4.06
CA LEU A 38 8.07 10.33 5.51
C LEU A 38 8.04 8.94 6.15
N SER A 39 8.64 8.77 7.32
CA SER A 39 8.49 7.55 8.14
C SER A 39 7.30 7.62 9.11
N ASP A 40 6.71 8.81 9.30
CA ASP A 40 5.58 9.05 10.19
C ASP A 40 4.67 10.13 9.57
N VAL A 41 3.39 9.82 9.43
CA VAL A 41 2.37 10.69 8.84
C VAL A 41 1.28 11.12 9.83
N SER A 42 1.51 10.95 11.13
CA SER A 42 0.58 11.31 12.20
C SER A 42 0.15 12.78 12.12
N HIS A 43 1.07 13.67 11.76
CA HIS A 43 0.78 15.10 11.61
C HIS A 43 -0.13 15.41 10.41
N ILE A 44 -0.08 14.59 9.36
CA ILE A 44 -0.95 14.73 8.17
C ILE A 44 -2.35 14.23 8.51
N TRP A 45 -2.44 13.09 9.20
CA TRP A 45 -3.71 12.57 9.71
C TRP A 45 -4.41 13.58 10.62
N ALA A 46 -3.67 14.30 11.46
CA ALA A 46 -4.24 15.35 12.31
C ALA A 46 -4.83 16.54 11.53
N GLN A 47 -4.37 16.79 10.30
CA GLN A 47 -4.91 17.84 9.42
C GLN A 47 -6.23 17.43 8.74
N HIS A 48 -6.50 16.13 8.66
CA HIS A 48 -7.65 15.54 7.97
C HIS A 48 -8.31 14.50 8.87
N THR A 49 -9.23 14.94 9.73
CA THR A 49 -9.85 14.08 10.75
C THR A 49 -10.83 13.03 10.19
N ASP A 50 -11.04 13.02 8.87
CA ASP A 50 -11.97 12.16 8.13
C ASP A 50 -11.28 11.21 7.13
N LEU A 51 -9.96 11.07 7.19
CA LEU A 51 -9.23 10.16 6.30
C LEU A 51 -9.74 8.72 6.40
N VAL A 52 -9.78 8.05 5.25
CA VAL A 52 -10.14 6.64 5.11
C VAL A 52 -8.94 5.89 4.55
N SER A 53 -8.55 4.81 5.20
CA SER A 53 -7.43 3.97 4.76
C SER A 53 -7.94 2.74 4.02
N PHE A 54 -7.30 2.42 2.89
CA PHE A 54 -7.58 1.23 2.10
C PHE A 54 -6.35 0.33 2.12
N LEU A 55 -6.46 -0.85 2.73
CA LEU A 55 -5.37 -1.83 2.77
C LEU A 55 -5.49 -2.75 1.56
N ILE A 56 -4.65 -2.52 0.55
CA ILE A 56 -4.69 -3.21 -0.76
C ILE A 56 -3.60 -4.30 -0.83
N GLY A 57 -3.96 -5.50 -1.27
CA GLY A 57 -3.10 -6.69 -1.34
C GLY A 57 -3.89 -7.99 -1.58
N CYS A 58 -3.22 -9.13 -1.65
CA CYS A 58 -3.89 -10.44 -1.72
C CYS A 58 -3.35 -11.32 -0.59
N SER A 59 -4.20 -12.11 0.06
CA SER A 59 -3.76 -13.10 1.05
C SER A 59 -3.10 -14.32 0.40
N PHE A 60 -3.20 -14.46 -0.92
CA PHE A 60 -2.61 -15.54 -1.69
C PHE A 60 -1.41 -15.03 -2.47
N THR A 61 -0.23 -15.59 -2.18
CA THR A 61 1.04 -15.28 -2.84
C THR A 61 1.41 -16.44 -3.76
N PHE A 62 1.46 -16.19 -5.06
CA PHE A 62 1.81 -17.22 -6.06
C PHE A 62 3.31 -17.50 -6.10
N GLU A 63 4.13 -16.57 -5.61
CA GLU A 63 5.59 -16.64 -5.59
C GLU A 63 6.07 -17.91 -4.85
N THR A 64 5.45 -18.23 -3.72
CA THR A 64 5.76 -19.43 -2.93
C THR A 64 5.54 -20.71 -3.73
N ASP A 65 4.39 -20.83 -4.40
CA ASP A 65 4.06 -22.03 -5.17
C ASP A 65 4.94 -22.17 -6.42
N LEU A 66 5.29 -21.05 -7.07
CA LEU A 66 6.26 -21.04 -8.17
C LEU A 66 7.63 -21.57 -7.70
N MET A 67 8.13 -21.08 -6.57
CA MET A 67 9.40 -21.54 -6.00
C MET A 67 9.35 -23.02 -5.61
N HIS A 68 8.24 -23.50 -5.02
CA HIS A 68 8.06 -24.92 -4.71
C HIS A 68 8.05 -25.81 -5.97
N ALA A 69 7.54 -25.29 -7.09
CA ALA A 69 7.58 -25.97 -8.38
C ALA A 69 8.96 -25.88 -9.08
N GLY A 70 9.96 -25.25 -8.46
CA GLY A 70 11.30 -25.05 -9.03
C GLY A 70 11.39 -23.91 -10.05
N ILE A 71 10.40 -23.02 -10.10
CA ILE A 71 10.41 -21.83 -10.95
C ILE A 71 11.01 -20.66 -10.16
N ASP A 72 12.11 -20.13 -10.68
CA ASP A 72 12.80 -18.99 -10.06
C ASP A 72 11.99 -17.69 -10.16
N VAL A 73 11.82 -17.02 -9.02
CA VAL A 73 11.22 -15.70 -8.91
C VAL A 73 12.35 -14.67 -8.86
N ARG A 74 12.72 -14.15 -10.03
CA ARG A 74 13.96 -13.38 -10.26
C ARG A 74 14.25 -12.29 -9.23
N HIS A 75 13.27 -11.46 -8.88
CA HIS A 75 13.49 -10.35 -7.95
C HIS A 75 13.83 -10.81 -6.52
N ILE A 76 13.33 -11.99 -6.11
CA ILE A 76 13.71 -12.62 -4.83
C ILE A 76 15.17 -13.06 -4.89
N SER A 77 15.57 -13.75 -5.97
CA SER A 77 16.95 -14.21 -6.15
C SER A 77 17.98 -13.07 -6.19
N GLU A 78 17.58 -11.91 -6.72
CA GLU A 78 18.43 -10.72 -6.83
C GLU A 78 18.32 -9.78 -5.61
N GLY A 79 17.48 -10.12 -4.63
CA GLY A 79 17.30 -9.30 -3.43
C GLY A 79 16.78 -7.89 -3.72
N CYS A 80 15.91 -7.74 -4.73
CA CYS A 80 15.39 -6.46 -5.17
C CYS A 80 13.85 -6.43 -5.18
N ASN A 81 13.29 -5.23 -5.26
CA ASN A 81 11.84 -5.07 -5.39
C ASN A 81 11.37 -5.55 -6.76
N VAL A 82 10.18 -6.17 -6.80
CA VAL A 82 9.56 -6.60 -8.05
C VAL A 82 9.41 -5.42 -9.02
N PRO A 83 9.84 -5.55 -10.29
CA PRO A 83 9.64 -4.51 -11.29
C PRO A 83 8.16 -4.23 -11.53
N MET A 84 7.75 -2.97 -11.39
CA MET A 84 6.37 -2.52 -11.63
C MET A 84 6.33 -1.51 -12.77
N TYR A 85 5.33 -1.63 -13.65
CA TYR A 85 5.22 -0.84 -14.87
C TYR A 85 3.85 -0.18 -15.02
N ARG A 86 3.82 1.05 -15.56
CA ARG A 86 2.59 1.67 -16.03
C ARG A 86 2.28 1.16 -17.42
N SER A 87 1.16 0.46 -17.58
CA SER A 87 0.72 -0.03 -18.89
C SER A 87 -0.15 1.00 -19.63
N ASN A 88 -0.49 0.69 -20.88
CA ASN A 88 -1.50 1.41 -21.66
C ASN A 88 -2.93 0.83 -21.49
N ARG A 89 -3.13 -0.14 -20.59
CA ARG A 89 -4.44 -0.71 -20.28
C ARG A 89 -5.13 0.16 -19.24
N VAL A 90 -6.20 0.84 -19.65
CA VAL A 90 -6.94 1.78 -18.80
C VAL A 90 -7.86 1.00 -17.85
N CYS A 91 -7.87 1.38 -16.57
CA CYS A 91 -8.88 0.89 -15.61
C CYS A 91 -10.27 1.39 -15.99
N ARG A 92 -11.33 0.71 -15.54
CA ARG A 92 -12.68 1.25 -15.67
C ARG A 92 -12.79 2.53 -14.81
N PRO A 93 -13.27 3.66 -15.35
CA PRO A 93 -13.34 4.92 -14.61
C PRO A 93 -14.36 4.86 -13.47
N ALA A 94 -14.13 5.65 -12.42
CA ALA A 94 -14.99 5.74 -11.25
C ALA A 94 -14.99 7.17 -10.67
N GLY A 95 -16.06 7.93 -10.94
CA GLY A 95 -16.19 9.30 -10.46
C GLY A 95 -15.12 10.21 -11.06
N ARG A 96 -14.26 10.79 -10.20
CA ARG A 96 -13.14 11.66 -10.62
C ARG A 96 -11.84 10.89 -10.92
N LEU A 97 -11.84 9.56 -10.76
CA LEU A 97 -10.72 8.65 -11.01
C LEU A 97 -10.88 7.91 -12.34
#